data_AF-A0A8T1NFA7-F1
#
_entry.id   AF-A0A8T1NFA7-F1
#
_cell.length_a   1.000
_cell.length_b   1.000
_cell.length_c   1.000
_cell.angle_alpha   90.00
_cell.angle_beta   90.00
_cell.angle_gamma   90.00
#
_symmetry.space_group_name_H-M   'P 1'
#
loop_
_entity.id
_entity.type
_entity.pdbx_description
1 polymer ?
#
loop_
_entity_poly.entity_id
_entity_poly.type
_entity_poly.pdbx_seq_one_letter_code
_entity_poly.pdbx_strand_id
1 'polypeptide(L)'
;MALPQTHNLPLWKSNGLIITALLHAGPVEFLYYWFHRALHHHFLYSRYHSHHHSSIVTEPITSVVHPFAEHIVYFMLFTIPLLTTVFTGTASIASFAGYITFIDFMNNLGHCNFELIPKWLFSIFPPLKYLIYTPSFHSLHHTQFRTNYSLFMPLYDYVYGTMDKSTDTLYEASLKRPEESPDVVHLTHLTTPESIYHLRLGFASLASWPHSSKWYLRLLWPVTLFWSVIISGIYGHAFVLERITFKALKLQSWLVPRYNIQYIVQWQREALNTLIEEAILDAEVKGVKVLSLGLLNQGEEMNRNGELYIKRYPQLKIRLVDGSSLAVAVVLNSIPKGTTQVLLRGKLGKVACAIADALCESGIQVAILYKDEYEKLRLRLTTKSKSNLVISTSFTNQKIWLVGDRWTEEEQQKAPKGTLFIPFSQFPPKKLRKDCSYQATPAMIAPTSLISNMHSCENWLPRRVMSAWRIAGILHALEGWNMHECGNTMFDIDKVWQASLHHGFRPLTTLAAA
;
A
#
# COMPACT_ATOMS: atom_id res chain seq x y z
N MET A 1 10.74 37.10 -31.90
CA MET A 1 9.63 37.21 -32.87
C MET A 1 8.47 36.40 -32.34
N ALA A 2 7.49 37.04 -31.70
CA ALA A 2 6.31 36.34 -31.19
C ALA A 2 5.41 35.96 -32.38
N LEU A 3 5.08 34.67 -32.52
CA LEU A 3 4.21 34.18 -33.58
C LEU A 3 2.80 34.75 -33.35
N PRO A 4 2.28 35.66 -34.19
CA PRO A 4 1.00 36.35 -33.94
C PRO A 4 -0.21 35.39 -33.87
N GLN A 5 -0.04 34.14 -34.30
CA GLN A 5 -1.08 33.10 -34.33
C GLN A 5 -1.31 32.39 -32.98
N THR A 6 -0.49 32.62 -31.94
CA THR A 6 -0.65 31.92 -30.66
C THR A 6 -1.71 32.51 -29.74
N HIS A 7 -2.21 33.72 -30.03
CA HIS A 7 -3.17 34.40 -29.15
C HIS A 7 -4.61 33.87 -29.25
N ASN A 8 -4.97 33.16 -30.33
CA ASN A 8 -6.31 32.59 -30.56
C ASN A 8 -6.23 31.25 -31.31
N LEU A 9 -5.67 30.21 -30.68
CA LEU A 9 -5.68 28.87 -31.28
C LEU A 9 -7.11 28.29 -31.27
N PRO A 10 -7.60 27.71 -32.39
CA PRO A 10 -8.90 27.05 -32.41
C PRO A 10 -8.87 25.80 -31.53
N LEU A 11 -10.03 25.42 -30.99
CA LEU A 11 -10.15 24.20 -30.19
C LEU A 11 -9.81 22.94 -31.02
N TRP A 12 -10.24 22.89 -32.28
CA TRP A 12 -10.10 21.71 -33.15
C TRP A 12 -9.73 22.07 -34.59
N LYS A 13 -8.74 21.37 -35.16
CA LYS A 13 -8.41 21.38 -36.59
C LYS A 13 -7.93 19.99 -37.05
N SER A 14 -8.73 19.30 -37.87
CA SER A 14 -8.43 17.94 -38.32
C SER A 14 -7.13 17.84 -39.12
N ASN A 15 -6.85 18.80 -40.02
CA ASN A 15 -5.62 18.80 -40.82
C ASN A 15 -4.35 18.89 -39.95
N GLY A 16 -4.39 19.67 -38.86
CA GLY A 16 -3.29 19.77 -37.91
C GLY A 16 -3.03 18.46 -37.17
N LEU A 17 -4.10 17.73 -36.81
CA LEU A 17 -4.01 16.44 -36.14
C LEU A 17 -3.37 15.38 -37.07
N ILE A 18 -3.80 15.33 -38.34
CA ILE A 18 -3.21 14.43 -39.35
C ILE A 18 -1.74 14.77 -39.59
N ILE A 19 -1.40 16.04 -39.78
CA ILE A 19 0.00 16.48 -39.95
C ILE A 19 0.84 16.08 -38.73
N THR A 20 0.32 16.28 -37.52
CA THR A 20 1.01 15.90 -36.29
C THR A 20 1.30 14.39 -36.25
N ALA A 21 0.30 13.56 -36.56
CA ALA A 21 0.46 12.11 -36.58
C ALA A 21 1.49 11.64 -37.63
N LEU A 22 1.46 12.23 -38.84
CA LEU A 22 2.41 11.89 -39.90
C LEU A 22 3.84 12.34 -39.57
N LEU A 23 4.00 13.54 -39.00
CA LEU A 23 5.31 14.05 -38.57
C LEU A 23 5.89 13.23 -37.42
N HIS A 24 5.04 12.76 -36.51
CA HIS A 24 5.46 11.85 -35.46
C HIS A 24 5.91 10.50 -36.06
N ALA A 25 5.04 9.85 -36.82
CA ALA A 25 5.28 8.50 -37.35
C ALA A 25 6.47 8.42 -38.31
N GLY A 26 6.75 9.49 -39.05
CA GLY A 26 7.88 9.58 -39.96
C GLY A 26 9.09 10.23 -39.29
N PRO A 27 9.27 11.57 -39.45
CA PRO A 27 10.45 12.29 -38.98
C PRO A 27 10.86 12.04 -37.52
N VAL A 28 9.92 12.11 -36.57
CA VAL A 28 10.26 12.00 -35.14
C VAL A 28 10.74 10.60 -34.80
N GLU A 29 9.99 9.56 -35.18
CA GLU A 29 10.36 8.17 -34.94
C GLU A 29 11.68 7.81 -35.64
N PHE A 30 11.88 8.24 -36.89
CA PHE A 30 13.12 7.99 -37.63
C PHE A 30 14.34 8.64 -36.95
N LEU A 31 14.22 9.92 -36.58
CA LEU A 31 15.32 10.65 -35.94
C LEU A 31 15.61 10.11 -34.53
N TYR A 32 14.56 9.77 -33.77
CA TYR A 32 14.71 9.13 -32.47
C TYR A 32 15.43 7.79 -32.61
N TYR A 33 14.99 6.91 -33.51
CA TYR A 33 15.55 5.57 -33.70
C TYR A 33 17.08 5.63 -33.90
N TRP A 34 17.55 6.51 -34.79
CA TRP A 34 18.98 6.65 -35.05
C TRP A 34 19.74 7.29 -33.89
N PHE A 35 19.16 8.30 -33.24
CA PHE A 35 19.77 8.92 -32.08
C PHE A 35 19.88 7.93 -30.91
N HIS A 36 18.82 7.19 -30.62
CA HIS A 36 18.78 6.17 -29.59
C HIS A 36 19.79 5.06 -29.88
N ARG A 37 19.84 4.57 -31.12
CA ARG A 37 20.87 3.60 -31.53
C ARG A 37 22.30 4.16 -31.36
N ALA A 38 22.52 5.44 -31.64
CA ALA A 38 23.80 6.10 -31.39
C ALA A 38 24.11 6.22 -29.89
N LEU A 39 23.11 6.47 -29.03
CA LEU A 39 23.26 6.47 -27.57
C LEU A 39 23.76 5.12 -27.04
N HIS A 40 23.46 4.01 -27.73
CA HIS A 40 23.97 2.68 -27.39
C HIS A 40 25.40 2.40 -27.88
N HIS A 41 26.03 3.34 -28.59
CA HIS A 41 27.47 3.28 -28.83
C HIS A 41 28.23 3.51 -27.51
N HIS A 42 29.27 2.71 -27.27
CA HIS A 42 29.97 2.61 -25.97
C HIS A 42 30.28 3.98 -25.31
N PHE A 43 30.70 4.96 -26.10
CA PHE A 43 31.06 6.30 -25.63
C PHE A 43 29.86 7.10 -25.09
N LEU A 44 28.74 7.08 -25.82
CA LEU A 44 27.52 7.81 -25.45
C LEU A 44 26.76 7.04 -24.37
N TYR A 45 26.77 5.71 -24.43
CA TYR A 45 26.09 4.86 -23.46
C TYR A 45 26.60 5.13 -22.06
N SER A 46 27.92 5.06 -21.86
CA SER A 46 28.52 5.22 -20.53
C SER A 46 28.35 6.61 -19.91
N ARG A 47 28.00 7.63 -20.72
CA ARG A 47 27.93 9.04 -20.30
C ARG A 47 26.51 9.58 -20.21
N TYR A 48 25.65 9.13 -21.10
CA TYR A 48 24.32 9.69 -21.27
C TYR A 48 23.23 8.64 -21.05
N HIS A 49 23.40 7.40 -21.49
CA HIS A 49 22.26 6.48 -21.55
C HIS A 49 22.29 5.35 -20.51
N SER A 50 23.44 5.07 -19.88
CA SER A 50 23.58 3.98 -18.91
C SER A 50 22.79 4.19 -17.63
N HIS A 51 22.52 5.45 -17.23
CA HIS A 51 21.71 5.72 -16.05
C HIS A 51 20.23 5.38 -16.27
N HIS A 52 19.69 5.69 -17.45
CA HIS A 52 18.35 5.27 -17.85
C HIS A 52 18.22 3.73 -17.79
N HIS A 53 19.20 3.04 -18.35
CA HIS A 53 19.32 1.58 -18.37
C HIS A 53 19.69 0.93 -17.04
N SER A 54 20.02 1.71 -16.01
CA SER A 54 20.23 1.16 -14.66
C SER A 54 18.94 0.58 -14.08
N SER A 55 17.78 0.97 -14.63
CA SER A 55 16.46 0.46 -14.30
C SER A 55 16.07 -0.72 -15.21
N ILE A 56 16.80 -1.85 -15.11
CA ILE A 56 16.55 -3.06 -15.93
C ILE A 56 15.08 -3.53 -15.84
N VAL A 57 14.52 -3.48 -14.63
CA VAL A 57 13.07 -3.59 -14.43
C VAL A 57 12.54 -2.17 -14.47
N THR A 58 11.93 -1.79 -15.57
CA THR A 58 11.45 -0.42 -15.78
C THR A 58 10.28 -0.10 -14.85
N GLU A 59 10.20 1.14 -14.40
CA GLU A 59 9.00 1.71 -13.79
C GLU A 59 8.56 2.91 -14.63
N PRO A 60 7.29 3.35 -14.61
CA PRO A 60 6.84 4.50 -15.42
C PRO A 60 7.74 5.73 -15.26
N ILE A 61 8.29 5.97 -14.06
CA ILE A 61 9.22 7.08 -13.80
C ILE A 61 10.53 6.97 -14.59
N THR A 62 11.00 5.77 -14.91
CA THR A 62 12.20 5.53 -15.74
C THR A 62 12.08 6.24 -17.09
N SER A 63 10.85 6.41 -17.59
CA SER A 63 10.56 7.05 -18.88
C SER A 63 10.99 8.53 -18.94
N VAL A 64 11.20 9.19 -17.80
CA VAL A 64 11.63 10.59 -17.72
C VAL A 64 13.01 10.75 -17.07
N VAL A 65 13.68 9.65 -16.74
CA VAL A 65 15.02 9.68 -16.15
C VAL A 65 16.06 9.56 -17.26
N HIS A 66 16.49 10.72 -17.77
CA HIS A 66 17.58 10.86 -18.72
C HIS A 66 18.49 12.02 -18.32
N PRO A 67 19.77 12.02 -18.71
CA PRO A 67 20.63 13.18 -18.50
C PRO A 67 20.16 14.42 -19.25
N PHE A 68 20.61 15.58 -18.79
CA PHE A 68 20.13 16.87 -19.30
C PHE A 68 20.30 17.05 -20.81
N ALA A 69 21.42 16.61 -21.38
CA ALA A 69 21.67 16.71 -22.82
C ALA A 69 20.71 15.83 -23.64
N GLU A 70 20.43 14.62 -23.17
CA GLU A 70 19.47 13.70 -23.81
C GLU A 70 18.05 14.29 -23.76
N HIS A 71 17.67 14.91 -22.64
CA HIS A 71 16.41 15.66 -22.53
C HIS A 71 16.27 16.80 -23.54
N ILE A 72 17.33 17.57 -23.78
CA ILE A 72 17.30 18.65 -24.78
C ILE A 72 17.02 18.08 -26.17
N VAL A 73 17.67 16.97 -26.53
CA VAL A 73 17.47 16.32 -27.84
C VAL A 73 16.04 15.79 -27.96
N TYR A 74 15.52 15.08 -26.95
CA TYR A 74 14.13 14.60 -26.97
C TYR A 74 13.12 15.73 -26.99
N PHE A 75 13.35 16.82 -26.26
CA PHE A 75 12.49 18.00 -26.31
C PHE A 75 12.48 18.62 -27.71
N MET A 76 13.64 18.77 -28.35
CA MET A 76 13.73 19.25 -29.74
C MET A 76 13.01 18.31 -30.71
N LEU A 77 13.15 16.99 -30.56
CA LEU A 77 12.46 16.02 -31.41
C LEU A 77 10.94 16.10 -31.26
N PHE A 78 10.43 16.09 -30.02
CA PHE A 78 8.98 16.12 -29.77
C PHE A 78 8.35 17.47 -30.06
N THR A 79 9.11 18.55 -30.10
CA THR A 79 8.58 19.87 -30.51
C THR A 79 8.44 20.01 -32.03
N ILE A 80 9.02 19.13 -32.85
CA ILE A 80 8.92 19.21 -34.32
C ILE A 80 7.45 19.27 -34.78
N PRO A 81 6.55 18.32 -34.45
CA PRO A 81 5.18 18.37 -34.94
C PRO A 81 4.41 19.60 -34.44
N LEU A 82 4.68 20.03 -33.19
CA LEU A 82 4.03 21.19 -32.57
C LEU A 82 4.45 22.49 -33.27
N LEU A 83 5.75 22.69 -33.48
CA LEU A 83 6.26 23.88 -34.16
C LEU A 83 5.84 23.90 -35.63
N THR A 84 5.92 22.76 -36.33
CA THR A 84 5.48 22.69 -37.73
C THR A 84 4.02 23.10 -37.87
N THR A 85 3.11 22.58 -37.05
CA THR A 85 1.69 22.94 -37.13
C THR A 85 1.41 24.40 -36.78
N VAL A 86 2.24 25.03 -35.93
CA VAL A 86 2.17 26.48 -35.68
C VAL A 86 2.64 27.26 -36.90
N PHE A 87 3.77 26.90 -37.50
CA PHE A 87 4.28 27.58 -38.69
C PHE A 87 3.38 27.41 -39.92
N THR A 88 2.70 26.28 -40.06
CA THR A 88 1.74 26.03 -41.15
C THR A 88 0.33 26.56 -40.84
N GLY A 89 0.10 27.18 -39.69
CA GLY A 89 -1.23 27.70 -39.29
C GLY A 89 -2.30 26.62 -39.06
N THR A 90 -1.90 25.36 -38.86
CA THR A 90 -2.80 24.21 -38.66
C THR A 90 -2.94 23.80 -37.19
N ALA A 91 -2.20 24.44 -36.27
CA ALA A 91 -2.26 24.15 -34.84
C ALA A 91 -3.67 24.34 -34.25
N SER A 92 -4.00 23.50 -33.26
CA SER A 92 -5.22 23.57 -32.45
C SER A 92 -4.94 23.09 -31.02
N ILE A 93 -5.74 23.55 -30.07
CA ILE A 93 -5.59 23.20 -28.64
C ILE A 93 -5.70 21.69 -28.45
N ALA A 94 -6.68 21.04 -29.09
CA ALA A 94 -6.86 19.59 -29.00
C ALA A 94 -5.67 18.81 -29.59
N SER A 95 -5.10 19.25 -30.71
CA SER A 95 -3.93 18.59 -31.32
C SER A 95 -2.70 18.67 -30.40
N PHE A 96 -2.50 19.81 -29.73
CA PHE A 96 -1.39 20.00 -28.79
C PHE A 96 -1.55 19.14 -27.54
N ALA A 97 -2.70 19.26 -26.88
CA ALA A 97 -3.00 18.50 -25.67
C ALA A 97 -2.97 16.99 -25.94
N GLY A 98 -3.58 16.55 -27.05
CA GLY A 98 -3.61 15.16 -27.47
C GLY A 98 -2.22 14.60 -27.78
N TYR A 99 -1.38 15.35 -28.50
CA TYR A 99 -0.03 14.90 -28.81
C TYR A 99 0.86 14.79 -27.57
N ILE A 100 0.86 15.80 -26.69
CA ILE A 100 1.64 15.76 -25.44
C ILE A 100 1.17 14.59 -24.57
N THR A 101 -0.14 14.41 -24.43
CA THR A 101 -0.72 13.30 -23.67
C THR A 101 -0.35 11.95 -24.30
N PHE A 102 -0.34 11.85 -25.62
CA PHE A 102 0.07 10.64 -26.33
C PHE A 102 1.54 10.29 -26.07
N ILE A 103 2.47 11.25 -26.20
CA ILE A 103 3.89 11.03 -25.91
C ILE A 103 4.08 10.54 -24.48
N ASP A 104 3.49 11.25 -23.50
CA ASP A 104 3.62 10.90 -22.10
C ASP A 104 3.00 9.52 -21.81
N PHE A 105 1.80 9.26 -22.32
CA PHE A 105 1.12 7.99 -22.13
C PHE A 105 1.92 6.84 -22.71
N MET A 106 2.35 6.94 -23.97
CA MET A 106 3.09 5.87 -24.65
C MET A 106 4.43 5.61 -23.98
N ASN A 107 5.13 6.66 -23.54
CA ASN A 107 6.42 6.50 -22.86
C ASN A 107 6.24 5.83 -21.48
N ASN A 108 5.24 6.24 -20.70
CA ASN A 108 4.91 5.58 -19.42
C ASN A 108 4.44 4.13 -19.63
N LEU A 109 3.68 3.86 -20.68
CA LEU A 109 3.22 2.52 -21.06
C LEU A 109 4.41 1.59 -21.33
N GLY A 110 5.38 2.02 -22.12
CA GLY A 110 6.58 1.23 -22.40
C GLY A 110 7.39 0.85 -21.16
N HIS A 111 7.38 1.72 -20.15
CA HIS A 111 8.16 1.54 -18.93
C HIS A 111 7.36 0.97 -17.76
N CYS A 112 6.06 0.68 -17.92
CA CYS A 112 5.23 0.24 -16.80
C CYS A 112 5.53 -1.19 -16.33
N ASN A 113 6.30 -1.97 -17.11
CA ASN A 113 6.68 -3.34 -16.81
C ASN A 113 5.48 -4.27 -16.54
N PHE A 114 4.33 -3.95 -17.17
CA PHE A 114 3.11 -4.73 -17.10
C PHE A 114 2.46 -4.79 -18.49
N GLU A 115 2.32 -5.98 -19.04
CA GLU A 115 1.72 -6.15 -20.36
C GLU A 115 0.20 -5.97 -20.28
N LEU A 116 -0.28 -4.87 -20.81
CA LEU A 116 -1.71 -4.51 -20.83
C LEU A 116 -2.31 -4.46 -22.23
N ILE A 117 -1.50 -4.61 -23.29
CA ILE A 117 -2.01 -4.58 -24.66
C ILE A 117 -2.56 -5.97 -25.01
N PRO A 118 -3.88 -6.12 -25.20
CA PRO A 118 -4.48 -7.43 -25.41
C PRO A 118 -4.26 -7.93 -26.83
N LYS A 119 -4.11 -9.26 -26.98
CA LYS A 119 -3.83 -9.92 -28.25
C LYS A 119 -4.86 -9.65 -29.35
N TRP A 120 -6.13 -9.46 -28.98
CA TRP A 120 -7.20 -9.22 -29.95
C TRP A 120 -6.97 -7.93 -30.74
N LEU A 121 -6.30 -6.92 -30.16
CA LEU A 121 -6.06 -5.65 -30.82
C LEU A 121 -5.18 -5.81 -32.06
N PHE A 122 -4.11 -6.60 -31.94
CA PHE A 122 -3.25 -6.97 -33.07
C PHE A 122 -3.88 -8.00 -34.01
N SER A 123 -4.92 -8.71 -33.56
CA SER A 123 -5.65 -9.65 -34.42
C SER A 123 -6.67 -8.92 -35.31
N ILE A 124 -7.34 -7.88 -34.80
CA ILE A 124 -8.30 -7.06 -35.55
C ILE A 124 -7.59 -6.16 -36.57
N PHE A 125 -6.47 -5.54 -36.17
CA PHE A 125 -5.68 -4.69 -37.06
C PHE A 125 -4.19 -5.09 -37.02
N PRO A 126 -3.79 -6.11 -37.80
CA PRO A 126 -2.41 -6.62 -37.81
C PRO A 126 -1.32 -5.57 -38.02
N PRO A 127 -1.50 -4.51 -38.86
CA PRO A 127 -0.49 -3.47 -39.01
C PRO A 127 -0.16 -2.73 -37.71
N LEU A 128 -1.06 -2.72 -36.71
CA LEU A 128 -0.84 -2.03 -35.44
C LEU A 128 0.42 -2.50 -34.71
N LYS A 129 0.78 -3.77 -34.86
CA LYS A 129 2.01 -4.35 -34.27
C LYS A 129 3.27 -3.55 -34.64
N TYR A 130 3.28 -2.91 -35.81
CA TYR A 130 4.39 -2.09 -36.29
C TYR A 130 4.27 -0.62 -35.90
N LEU A 131 3.06 -0.15 -35.57
CA LEU A 131 2.77 1.24 -35.26
C LEU A 131 2.77 1.53 -33.76
N ILE A 132 2.61 0.52 -32.91
CA ILE A 132 2.57 0.67 -31.45
C ILE A 132 3.34 -0.49 -30.82
N TYR A 133 4.40 -0.17 -30.09
CA TYR A 133 5.15 -1.12 -29.28
C TYR A 133 4.39 -1.51 -28.01
N THR A 134 4.74 -2.67 -27.46
CA THR A 134 4.18 -3.15 -26.20
C THR A 134 5.14 -2.87 -25.04
N PRO A 135 4.65 -2.83 -23.78
CA PRO A 135 5.51 -2.82 -22.60
C PRO A 135 6.56 -3.95 -22.62
N SER A 136 6.18 -5.14 -23.07
CA SER A 136 7.11 -6.26 -23.21
C SER A 136 8.22 -6.00 -24.23
N PHE A 137 7.92 -5.32 -25.35
CA PHE A 137 8.90 -4.96 -26.38
C PHE A 137 10.01 -4.07 -25.84
N HIS A 138 9.65 -3.05 -25.04
CA HIS A 138 10.60 -2.09 -24.49
C HIS A 138 11.29 -2.59 -23.21
N SER A 139 10.61 -3.39 -22.40
CA SER A 139 11.28 -4.12 -21.31
C SER A 139 12.42 -5.00 -21.85
N LEU A 140 12.23 -5.60 -23.03
CA LEU A 140 13.28 -6.39 -23.69
C LEU A 140 14.46 -5.52 -24.14
N HIS A 141 14.22 -4.28 -24.56
CA HIS A 141 15.27 -3.30 -24.83
C HIS A 141 16.13 -3.02 -23.57
N HIS A 142 15.50 -2.77 -22.42
CA HIS A 142 16.18 -2.53 -21.13
C HIS A 142 16.92 -3.75 -20.57
N THR A 143 16.64 -4.95 -21.09
CA THR A 143 17.29 -6.19 -20.63
C THR A 143 18.39 -6.67 -21.59
N GLN A 144 18.21 -6.52 -22.90
CA GLN A 144 19.19 -6.96 -23.92
C GLN A 144 20.11 -5.83 -24.40
N PHE A 145 19.73 -4.57 -24.21
CA PHE A 145 20.44 -3.32 -24.57
C PHE A 145 20.72 -3.11 -26.07
N ARG A 146 20.74 -4.17 -26.89
CA ARG A 146 21.22 -4.12 -28.30
C ARG A 146 20.14 -4.37 -29.35
N THR A 147 18.88 -4.30 -28.94
CA THR A 147 17.71 -4.62 -29.77
C THR A 147 16.58 -3.67 -29.43
N ASN A 148 15.57 -3.57 -30.27
CA ASN A 148 14.33 -2.83 -30.00
C ASN A 148 14.57 -1.33 -29.69
N TYR A 149 15.16 -0.58 -30.64
CA TYR A 149 15.53 0.83 -30.47
C TYR A 149 14.43 1.84 -30.81
N SER A 150 13.33 1.41 -31.43
CA SER A 150 12.21 2.28 -31.78
C SER A 150 11.67 3.06 -30.58
N LEU A 151 11.13 4.27 -30.83
CA LEU A 151 10.44 5.04 -29.80
C LEU A 151 9.11 4.38 -29.47
N PHE A 152 8.12 4.52 -30.35
CA PHE A 152 6.81 3.91 -30.19
C PHE A 152 6.42 3.00 -31.34
N MET A 153 7.09 3.10 -32.49
CA MET A 153 6.76 2.33 -33.69
C MET A 153 7.80 1.25 -33.97
N PRO A 154 7.55 -0.04 -33.63
CA PRO A 154 8.47 -1.14 -33.93
C PRO A 154 8.85 -1.25 -35.41
N LEU A 155 8.07 -0.66 -36.33
CA LEU A 155 8.34 -0.58 -37.76
C LEU A 155 9.83 -0.36 -38.08
N TYR A 156 10.50 0.58 -37.41
CA TYR A 156 11.91 0.89 -37.67
C TYR A 156 12.85 -0.26 -37.27
N ASP A 157 12.62 -0.92 -36.14
CA ASP A 157 13.36 -2.14 -35.77
C ASP A 157 13.14 -3.30 -36.75
N TYR A 158 11.94 -3.43 -37.31
CA TYR A 158 11.67 -4.43 -38.36
C TYR A 158 12.40 -4.08 -39.67
N VAL A 159 12.37 -2.81 -40.08
CA VAL A 159 13.02 -2.34 -41.32
C VAL A 159 14.55 -2.49 -41.23
N TYR A 160 15.14 -2.19 -40.08
CA TYR A 160 16.59 -2.22 -39.89
C TYR A 160 17.13 -3.51 -39.24
N GLY A 161 16.26 -4.49 -38.97
CA GLY A 161 16.65 -5.81 -38.47
C GLY A 161 17.21 -5.82 -37.05
N THR A 162 16.76 -4.91 -36.18
CA THR A 162 17.19 -4.78 -34.78
C THR A 162 16.17 -5.29 -33.78
N MET A 163 15.08 -5.90 -34.26
CA MET A 163 14.05 -6.52 -33.42
C MET A 163 14.57 -7.80 -32.74
N ASP A 164 14.37 -7.94 -31.43
CA ASP A 164 14.80 -9.12 -30.70
C ASP A 164 13.93 -10.34 -31.00
N LYS A 165 14.55 -11.49 -31.28
CA LYS A 165 13.88 -12.73 -31.68
C LYS A 165 12.85 -13.25 -30.65
N SER A 166 13.02 -12.92 -29.36
CA SER A 166 12.13 -13.35 -28.29
C SER A 166 10.91 -12.43 -28.08
N THR A 167 10.83 -11.30 -28.78
CA THR A 167 9.75 -10.29 -28.65
C THR A 167 8.35 -10.91 -28.62
N ASP A 168 8.01 -11.71 -29.64
CA ASP A 168 6.66 -12.29 -29.74
C ASP A 168 6.41 -13.34 -28.66
N THR A 169 7.44 -14.14 -28.34
CA THR A 169 7.33 -15.17 -27.28
C THR A 169 7.15 -14.55 -25.90
N LEU A 170 7.85 -13.45 -25.62
CA LEU A 170 7.74 -12.72 -24.36
C LEU A 170 6.36 -12.08 -24.21
N TYR A 171 5.87 -11.42 -25.26
CA TYR A 171 4.53 -10.82 -25.28
C TYR A 171 3.45 -11.86 -24.95
N GLU A 172 3.46 -13.00 -25.64
CA GLU A 172 2.48 -14.08 -25.42
C GLU A 172 2.61 -14.72 -24.03
N ALA A 173 3.84 -14.88 -23.51
CA ALA A 173 4.08 -15.41 -22.18
C ALA A 173 3.59 -14.44 -21.08
N SER A 174 3.82 -13.13 -21.25
CA SER A 174 3.36 -12.09 -20.32
C SER A 174 1.85 -12.07 -20.16
N LEU A 175 1.09 -12.27 -21.26
CA LEU A 175 -0.37 -12.32 -21.24
C LEU A 175 -0.94 -13.58 -20.57
N LYS A 176 -0.19 -14.69 -20.55
CA LYS A 176 -0.64 -15.99 -20.01
C LYS A 176 -0.17 -16.25 -18.58
N ARG A 177 0.54 -15.30 -17.97
CA ARG A 177 1.13 -15.48 -16.64
C ARG A 177 0.02 -15.76 -15.61
N PRO A 178 0.02 -16.93 -14.94
CA PRO A 178 -0.98 -17.21 -13.92
C PRO A 178 -0.84 -16.24 -12.76
N GLU A 179 -1.97 -15.89 -12.13
CA GLU A 179 -1.95 -15.11 -10.90
C GLU A 179 -1.20 -15.89 -9.82
N GLU A 180 -0.29 -15.22 -9.13
CA GLU A 180 0.48 -15.83 -8.06
C GLU A 180 -0.37 -15.96 -6.79
N SER A 181 -0.64 -17.19 -6.36
CA SER A 181 -1.39 -17.46 -5.12
C SER A 181 -0.54 -17.09 -3.88
N PRO A 182 -1.03 -16.22 -2.98
CA PRO A 182 -0.34 -15.94 -1.73
C PRO A 182 -0.52 -17.07 -0.72
N ASP A 183 0.47 -17.24 0.17
CA ASP A 183 0.33 -18.10 1.35
C ASP A 183 -0.45 -17.38 2.45
N VAL A 184 -0.26 -16.07 2.59
CA VAL A 184 -0.86 -15.24 3.65
C VAL A 184 -1.42 -13.96 3.06
N VAL A 185 -2.64 -13.63 3.46
CA VAL A 185 -3.30 -12.37 3.14
C VAL A 185 -3.47 -11.52 4.40
N HIS A 186 -3.17 -10.23 4.32
CA HIS A 186 -3.53 -9.24 5.33
C HIS A 186 -4.57 -8.28 4.76
N LEU A 187 -5.79 -8.34 5.27
CA LEU A 187 -6.90 -7.52 4.81
C LEU A 187 -6.95 -6.20 5.59
N THR A 188 -6.65 -5.09 4.92
CA THR A 188 -6.67 -3.74 5.50
C THR A 188 -7.68 -2.85 4.79
N HIS A 189 -7.82 -1.60 5.20
CA HIS A 189 -8.69 -0.62 4.56
C HIS A 189 -8.11 0.79 4.64
N LEU A 190 -8.65 1.72 3.86
CA LEU A 190 -8.22 3.11 3.88
C LEU A 190 -8.62 3.78 5.19
N THR A 191 -7.83 4.72 5.68
CA THR A 191 -8.08 5.36 6.96
C THR A 191 -8.78 6.71 6.78
N THR A 192 -8.09 7.67 6.18
CA THR A 192 -8.62 8.98 5.77
C THR A 192 -8.65 9.13 4.24
N PRO A 193 -9.38 10.08 3.66
CA PRO A 193 -9.34 10.36 2.22
C PRO A 193 -7.91 10.55 1.69
N GLU A 194 -7.02 11.19 2.45
CA GLU A 194 -5.62 11.41 2.06
C GLU A 194 -4.76 10.14 2.11
N SER A 195 -5.22 9.06 2.75
CA SER A 195 -4.47 7.80 2.81
C SER A 195 -4.29 7.15 1.43
N ILE A 196 -5.09 7.52 0.43
CA ILE A 196 -4.91 7.07 -0.97
C ILE A 196 -3.52 7.44 -1.52
N TYR A 197 -2.96 8.56 -1.08
CA TYR A 197 -1.66 9.05 -1.53
C TYR A 197 -0.50 8.24 -0.94
N HIS A 198 -0.74 7.51 0.14
CA HIS A 198 0.21 6.59 0.77
C HIS A 198 0.09 5.16 0.26
N LEU A 199 -0.81 4.88 -0.69
CA LEU A 199 -0.75 3.66 -1.47
C LEU A 199 0.45 3.73 -2.41
N ARG A 200 1.11 2.60 -2.69
CA ARG A 200 2.23 2.55 -3.63
C ARG A 200 1.83 2.99 -5.04
N LEU A 201 0.57 2.75 -5.43
CA LEU A 201 -0.05 3.24 -6.66
C LEU A 201 -0.31 4.77 -6.67
N GLY A 202 -0.38 5.40 -5.50
CA GLY A 202 -0.52 6.84 -5.36
C GLY A 202 0.84 7.52 -5.57
N PHE A 203 1.54 7.80 -4.47
CA PHE A 203 2.89 8.34 -4.52
C PHE A 203 3.85 7.41 -3.78
N ALA A 204 4.74 6.73 -4.52
CA ALA A 204 5.75 5.85 -3.92
C ALA A 204 6.59 6.55 -2.86
N SER A 205 6.92 7.84 -3.06
CA SER A 205 7.61 8.67 -2.07
C SER A 205 6.81 8.78 -0.77
N LEU A 206 5.54 9.20 -0.83
CA LEU A 206 4.68 9.32 0.36
C LEU A 206 4.38 7.97 1.01
N ALA A 207 4.14 6.93 0.22
CA ALA A 207 3.95 5.56 0.70
C ALA A 207 5.16 5.06 1.51
N SER A 208 6.34 5.58 1.23
CA SER A 208 7.58 5.22 1.92
C SER A 208 7.81 5.96 3.25
N TRP A 209 6.92 6.91 3.59
CA TRP A 209 6.90 7.67 4.85
C TRP A 209 5.64 7.33 5.66
N PRO A 210 5.73 7.38 7.01
CA PRO A 210 4.56 7.22 7.87
C PRO A 210 3.42 8.18 7.50
N HIS A 211 2.21 7.64 7.41
CA HIS A 211 1.01 8.42 7.16
C HIS A 211 0.85 9.51 8.23
N SER A 212 0.78 10.75 7.77
CA SER A 212 0.55 11.92 8.60
C SER A 212 -0.22 12.98 7.80
N SER A 213 -1.13 13.69 8.47
CA SER A 213 -1.86 14.78 7.82
C SER A 213 -0.89 15.92 7.50
N LYS A 214 -0.71 16.21 6.21
CA LYS A 214 0.10 17.34 5.72
C LYS A 214 -0.82 18.42 5.17
N TRP A 215 -0.47 19.69 5.40
CA TRP A 215 -1.29 20.82 4.98
C TRP A 215 -1.44 20.89 3.45
N TYR A 216 -0.38 20.58 2.68
CA TYR A 216 -0.40 20.70 1.22
C TYR A 216 -1.29 19.64 0.55
N LEU A 217 -1.51 18.48 1.19
CA LEU A 217 -2.44 17.47 0.67
C LEU A 217 -3.89 17.96 0.64
N ARG A 218 -4.22 18.98 1.47
CA ARG A 218 -5.53 19.63 1.43
C ARG A 218 -5.74 20.46 0.17
N LEU A 219 -4.66 20.92 -0.48
CA LEU A 219 -4.77 21.60 -1.78
C LEU A 219 -5.19 20.64 -2.90
N LEU A 220 -4.90 19.35 -2.73
CA LEU A 220 -5.28 18.29 -3.67
C LEU A 220 -6.72 17.79 -3.45
N TRP A 221 -7.55 18.47 -2.66
CA TRP A 221 -8.90 17.99 -2.32
C TRP A 221 -9.78 17.63 -3.53
N PRO A 222 -9.77 18.30 -4.70
CA PRO A 222 -10.60 17.89 -5.84
C PRO A 222 -10.13 16.56 -6.39
N VAL A 223 -8.81 16.36 -6.45
CA VAL A 223 -8.17 15.11 -6.86
C VAL A 223 -8.48 14.01 -5.85
N THR A 224 -8.39 14.31 -4.55
CA THR A 224 -8.73 13.37 -3.48
C THR A 224 -10.18 12.92 -3.59
N LEU A 225 -11.12 13.84 -3.79
CA LEU A 225 -12.53 13.54 -3.92
C LEU A 225 -12.80 12.66 -5.15
N PHE A 226 -12.24 13.04 -6.30
CA PHE A 226 -12.36 12.28 -7.54
C PHE A 226 -11.87 10.84 -7.35
N TRP A 227 -10.65 10.67 -6.85
CA TRP A 227 -10.09 9.33 -6.60
C TRP A 227 -10.83 8.56 -5.51
N SER A 228 -11.34 9.22 -4.48
CA SER A 228 -12.13 8.56 -3.43
C SER A 228 -13.43 7.99 -3.99
N VAL A 229 -14.08 8.70 -4.92
CA VAL A 229 -15.26 8.22 -5.64
C VAL A 229 -14.90 7.07 -6.58
N ILE A 230 -13.80 7.19 -7.34
CA ILE A 230 -13.34 6.13 -8.24
C ILE A 230 -12.99 4.85 -7.47
N ILE A 231 -12.20 4.97 -6.40
CA ILE A 231 -11.80 3.83 -5.57
C ILE A 231 -13.02 3.22 -4.88
N SER A 232 -13.91 4.03 -4.32
CA SER A 232 -15.08 3.49 -3.60
C SER A 232 -16.17 2.95 -4.55
N GLY A 233 -16.31 3.53 -5.74
CA GLY A 233 -17.41 3.29 -6.67
C GLY A 233 -17.10 2.30 -7.79
N ILE A 234 -15.88 2.31 -8.35
CA ILE A 234 -15.47 1.39 -9.44
C ILE A 234 -14.90 0.10 -8.86
N TYR A 235 -14.13 0.18 -7.77
CA TYR A 235 -13.63 -1.01 -7.07
C TYR A 235 -14.63 -1.41 -5.99
N GLY A 236 -15.57 -2.25 -6.39
CA GLY A 236 -16.53 -2.89 -5.49
C GLY A 236 -15.97 -4.10 -4.74
N HIS A 237 -14.66 -4.38 -4.82
CA HIS A 237 -14.04 -5.57 -4.24
C HIS A 237 -12.68 -5.22 -3.63
N ALA A 238 -12.19 -6.09 -2.74
CA ALA A 238 -10.83 -5.97 -2.23
C ALA A 238 -9.81 -6.21 -3.36
N PHE A 239 -8.73 -5.42 -3.38
CA PHE A 239 -7.68 -5.56 -4.39
C PHE A 239 -6.29 -5.64 -3.76
N VAL A 240 -5.34 -6.22 -4.49
CA VAL A 240 -3.95 -6.39 -4.00
C VAL A 240 -3.25 -5.03 -3.97
N LEU A 241 -2.88 -4.60 -2.76
CA LEU A 241 -2.13 -3.37 -2.53
C LEU A 241 -0.62 -3.58 -2.58
N GLU A 242 -0.16 -4.67 -1.98
CA GLU A 242 1.27 -4.93 -1.78
C GLU A 242 1.54 -6.44 -1.84
N ARG A 243 2.68 -6.81 -2.43
CA ARG A 243 3.21 -8.17 -2.45
C ARG A 243 4.58 -8.17 -1.77
N ILE A 244 4.75 -9.00 -0.75
CA ILE A 244 5.97 -9.15 0.04
C ILE A 244 6.36 -10.63 0.02
N THR A 245 7.66 -10.92 0.02
CA THR A 245 8.14 -12.27 0.30
C THR A 245 8.84 -12.26 1.66
N PHE A 246 8.47 -13.21 2.53
CA PHE A 246 9.09 -13.38 3.83
C PHE A 246 9.56 -14.82 3.99
N LYS A 247 10.88 -15.04 4.05
CA LYS A 247 11.48 -16.37 3.90
C LYS A 247 10.95 -17.04 2.61
N ALA A 248 10.24 -18.16 2.74
CA ALA A 248 9.61 -18.87 1.62
C ALA A 248 8.12 -18.50 1.42
N LEU A 249 7.53 -17.70 2.32
CA LEU A 249 6.12 -17.35 2.25
C LEU A 249 5.87 -16.16 1.33
N LYS A 250 4.83 -16.30 0.50
CA LYS A 250 4.29 -15.23 -0.33
C LYS A 250 3.19 -14.50 0.43
N LEU A 251 3.42 -13.24 0.76
CA LEU A 251 2.50 -12.41 1.52
C LEU A 251 1.84 -11.38 0.61
N GLN A 252 0.54 -11.17 0.78
CA GLN A 252 -0.18 -10.09 0.12
C GLN A 252 -0.95 -9.25 1.12
N SER A 253 -0.97 -7.94 0.90
CA SER A 253 -1.90 -7.04 1.59
C SER A 253 -3.04 -6.72 0.64
N TRP A 254 -4.26 -7.00 1.05
CA TRP A 254 -5.46 -6.67 0.29
C TRP A 254 -6.14 -5.46 0.92
N LEU A 255 -6.56 -4.52 0.08
CA LEU A 255 -7.21 -3.28 0.51
C LEU A 255 -8.70 -3.37 0.22
N VAL A 256 -9.53 -3.27 1.27
CA VAL A 256 -10.95 -2.96 1.13
C VAL A 256 -11.07 -1.46 0.81
N PRO A 257 -11.68 -1.06 -0.31
CA PRO A 257 -11.74 0.32 -0.79
C PRO A 257 -12.74 1.18 0.00
N ARG A 258 -12.58 1.24 1.32
CA ARG A 258 -13.46 1.91 2.28
C ARG A 258 -12.63 2.61 3.35
N TYR A 259 -13.07 3.78 3.76
CA TYR A 259 -12.48 4.68 4.74
C TYR A 259 -13.07 4.47 6.14
N ASN A 260 -12.35 4.91 7.19
CA ASN A 260 -12.79 4.80 8.59
C ASN A 260 -14.24 5.25 8.83
N ILE A 261 -14.67 6.34 8.18
CA ILE A 261 -16.00 6.92 8.39
C ILE A 261 -17.11 5.93 8.00
N GLN A 262 -16.89 5.11 6.98
CA GLN A 262 -17.87 4.14 6.48
C GLN A 262 -18.04 2.97 7.45
N TYR A 263 -16.96 2.54 8.14
CA TYR A 263 -17.03 1.52 9.19
C TYR A 263 -17.77 1.98 10.45
N ILE A 264 -17.84 3.29 10.70
CA ILE A 264 -18.56 3.85 11.85
C ILE A 264 -20.07 3.91 11.58
N VAL A 265 -20.48 4.08 10.31
CA VAL A 265 -21.88 4.26 9.90
C VAL A 265 -22.62 2.91 9.91
N GLN A 266 -23.66 2.81 10.75
CA GLN A 266 -24.36 1.55 11.01
C GLN A 266 -25.04 0.92 9.78
N TRP A 267 -25.63 1.71 8.89
CA TRP A 267 -26.33 1.17 7.72
C TRP A 267 -25.37 0.59 6.67
N GLN A 268 -24.07 0.94 6.70
CA GLN A 268 -23.09 0.39 5.76
C GLN A 268 -22.47 -0.93 6.24
N ARG A 269 -22.78 -1.37 7.47
CA ARG A 269 -22.17 -2.55 8.09
C ARG A 269 -22.38 -3.82 7.29
N GLU A 270 -23.59 -4.02 6.76
CA GLU A 270 -23.92 -5.20 5.97
C GLU A 270 -23.09 -5.25 4.69
N ALA A 271 -23.08 -4.15 3.91
CA ALA A 271 -22.28 -4.03 2.69
C ALA A 271 -20.78 -4.24 2.97
N LEU A 272 -20.25 -3.68 4.06
CA LEU A 272 -18.84 -3.89 4.45
C LEU A 272 -18.55 -5.34 4.82
N ASN A 273 -19.46 -5.98 5.55
CA ASN A 273 -19.30 -7.39 5.90
C ASN A 273 -19.33 -8.29 4.66
N THR A 274 -20.15 -7.98 3.66
CA THR A 274 -20.16 -8.67 2.35
C THR A 274 -18.83 -8.51 1.63
N LEU A 275 -18.23 -7.33 1.61
CA LEU A 275 -16.91 -7.12 0.99
C LEU A 275 -15.79 -7.93 1.65
N ILE A 276 -15.81 -7.98 2.99
CA ILE A 276 -14.85 -8.78 3.76
C ILE A 276 -15.09 -10.28 3.53
N GLU A 277 -16.35 -10.69 3.43
CA GLU A 277 -16.75 -12.08 3.13
C GLU A 277 -16.26 -12.50 1.75
N GLU A 278 -16.50 -11.69 0.72
CA GLU A 278 -16.00 -11.93 -0.64
C GLU A 278 -14.47 -12.06 -0.67
N ALA A 279 -13.75 -11.22 0.06
CA ALA A 279 -12.29 -11.31 0.17
C ALA A 279 -11.85 -12.61 0.86
N ILE A 280 -12.56 -13.08 1.88
CA ILE A 280 -12.24 -14.36 2.54
C ILE A 280 -12.47 -15.53 1.58
N LEU A 281 -13.58 -15.51 0.83
CA LEU A 281 -13.90 -16.56 -0.14
C LEU A 281 -12.93 -16.57 -1.33
N ASP A 282 -12.53 -15.40 -1.84
CA ASP A 282 -11.48 -15.30 -2.88
C ASP A 282 -10.14 -15.87 -2.39
N ALA A 283 -9.78 -15.59 -1.13
CA ALA A 283 -8.58 -16.16 -0.52
C ALA A 283 -8.66 -17.69 -0.39
N GLU A 284 -9.82 -18.25 -0.02
CA GLU A 284 -10.03 -19.70 0.03
C GLU A 284 -9.88 -20.34 -1.37
N VAL A 285 -10.48 -19.74 -2.40
CA VAL A 285 -10.38 -20.21 -3.80
C VAL A 285 -8.92 -20.17 -4.28
N LYS A 286 -8.17 -19.13 -3.89
CA LYS A 286 -6.74 -18.99 -4.20
C LYS A 286 -5.83 -19.90 -3.36
N GLY A 287 -6.38 -20.71 -2.46
CA GLY A 287 -5.61 -21.66 -1.64
C GLY A 287 -4.74 -20.97 -0.58
N VAL A 288 -5.14 -19.78 -0.11
CA VAL A 288 -4.45 -19.04 0.95
C VAL A 288 -4.53 -19.82 2.25
N LYS A 289 -3.41 -19.91 2.97
CA LYS A 289 -3.34 -20.65 4.25
C LYS A 289 -3.91 -19.83 5.41
N VAL A 290 -3.59 -18.54 5.46
CA VAL A 290 -3.99 -17.65 6.56
C VAL A 290 -4.45 -16.30 6.02
N LEU A 291 -5.59 -15.81 6.51
CA LEU A 291 -6.03 -14.42 6.32
C LEU A 291 -6.09 -13.71 7.66
N SER A 292 -5.33 -12.62 7.77
CA SER A 292 -5.38 -11.73 8.93
C SER A 292 -6.28 -10.52 8.67
N LEU A 293 -7.10 -10.17 9.65
CA LEU A 293 -8.01 -9.03 9.57
C LEU A 293 -7.37 -7.81 10.22
N GLY A 294 -7.01 -6.80 9.44
CA GLY A 294 -6.43 -5.54 9.91
C GLY A 294 -7.47 -4.43 10.11
N LEU A 295 -7.16 -3.49 10.98
CA LEU A 295 -7.96 -2.31 11.30
C LEU A 295 -9.41 -2.68 11.67
N LEU A 296 -10.40 -1.93 11.18
CA LEU A 296 -11.80 -2.12 11.51
C LEU A 296 -12.43 -3.34 10.83
N ASN A 297 -11.69 -4.07 9.99
CA ASN A 297 -12.16 -5.34 9.40
C ASN A 297 -12.37 -6.44 10.44
N GLN A 298 -11.84 -6.28 11.66
CA GLN A 298 -12.05 -7.18 12.80
C GLN A 298 -12.89 -6.53 13.91
N GLY A 299 -13.75 -5.56 13.60
CA GLY A 299 -14.55 -4.88 14.62
C GLY A 299 -15.52 -5.81 15.36
N GLU A 300 -15.48 -5.83 16.70
CA GLU A 300 -16.40 -6.63 17.53
C GLU A 300 -17.88 -6.34 17.21
N GLU A 301 -18.25 -5.07 17.00
CA GLU A 301 -19.61 -4.64 16.63
C GLU A 301 -19.96 -4.94 15.17
N MET A 302 -18.98 -5.25 14.33
CA MET A 302 -19.14 -5.49 12.88
C MET A 302 -19.36 -6.98 12.61
N ASN A 303 -18.41 -7.81 13.02
CA ASN A 303 -18.35 -9.23 12.68
C ASN A 303 -17.83 -10.10 13.83
N ARG A 304 -17.83 -9.56 15.06
CA ARG A 304 -17.35 -10.24 16.27
C ARG A 304 -15.91 -10.74 16.09
N ASN A 305 -15.01 -9.86 15.67
CA ASN A 305 -13.60 -10.19 15.40
C ASN A 305 -13.48 -11.38 14.43
N GLY A 306 -14.26 -11.39 13.35
CA GLY A 306 -14.26 -12.44 12.33
C GLY A 306 -15.06 -13.72 12.64
N GLU A 307 -15.62 -13.88 13.86
CA GLU A 307 -16.40 -15.08 14.24
C GLU A 307 -17.62 -15.30 13.32
N LEU A 308 -18.20 -14.19 12.81
CA LEU A 308 -19.33 -14.22 11.88
C LEU A 308 -19.06 -15.14 10.67
N TYR A 309 -17.87 -15.04 10.08
CA TYR A 309 -17.54 -15.76 8.85
C TYR A 309 -17.29 -17.24 9.10
N ILE A 310 -16.69 -17.59 10.24
CA ILE A 310 -16.49 -18.99 10.63
C ILE A 310 -17.83 -19.68 10.91
N LYS A 311 -18.80 -18.95 11.49
CA LYS A 311 -20.16 -19.47 11.69
C LYS A 311 -20.91 -19.68 10.38
N ARG A 312 -20.73 -18.77 9.41
CA ARG A 312 -21.34 -18.88 8.07
C ARG A 312 -20.71 -19.99 7.24
N TYR A 313 -19.39 -20.16 7.34
CA TYR A 313 -18.62 -21.13 6.57
C TYR A 313 -17.74 -22.01 7.48
N PRO A 314 -18.31 -23.01 8.15
CA PRO A 314 -17.53 -23.88 9.06
C PRO A 314 -16.47 -24.75 8.36
N GLN A 315 -16.57 -24.89 7.03
CA GLN A 315 -15.70 -25.76 6.22
C GLN A 315 -14.49 -25.01 5.61
N LEU A 316 -14.28 -23.73 5.97
CA LEU A 316 -13.12 -22.96 5.50
C LEU A 316 -11.81 -23.66 5.88
N LYS A 317 -10.94 -23.86 4.89
CA LYS A 317 -9.60 -24.40 5.10
C LYS A 317 -8.65 -23.30 5.55
N ILE A 318 -8.86 -22.08 5.07
CA ILE A 318 -8.12 -20.89 5.47
C ILE A 318 -8.27 -20.64 6.98
N ARG A 319 -7.19 -20.24 7.64
CA ARG A 319 -7.21 -19.80 9.05
C ARG A 319 -7.42 -18.30 9.12
N LEU A 320 -8.44 -17.90 9.87
CA LEU A 320 -8.79 -16.50 10.08
C LEU A 320 -8.16 -16.02 11.38
N VAL A 321 -7.38 -14.94 11.31
CA VAL A 321 -6.58 -14.44 12.43
C VAL A 321 -6.87 -12.96 12.64
N ASP A 322 -7.49 -12.62 13.77
CA ASP A 322 -7.65 -11.23 14.19
C ASP A 322 -6.34 -10.66 14.75
N GLY A 323 -5.45 -11.51 15.29
CA GLY A 323 -4.11 -11.16 15.75
C GLY A 323 -4.04 -10.53 17.14
N SER A 324 -5.15 -10.61 17.90
CA SER A 324 -5.27 -10.06 19.25
C SER A 324 -4.20 -10.56 20.21
N SER A 325 -3.79 -11.82 20.11
CA SER A 325 -2.87 -12.47 21.05
C SER A 325 -1.46 -11.88 20.96
N LEU A 326 -0.96 -11.65 19.74
CA LEU A 326 0.32 -10.97 19.56
C LEU A 326 0.21 -9.48 19.96
N ALA A 327 -0.92 -8.83 19.70
CA ALA A 327 -1.12 -7.45 20.15
C ALA A 327 -1.05 -7.34 21.68
N VAL A 328 -1.70 -8.26 22.40
CA VAL A 328 -1.61 -8.38 23.86
C VAL A 328 -0.16 -8.64 24.30
N ALA A 329 0.52 -9.61 23.69
CA ALA A 329 1.92 -9.92 24.00
C ALA A 329 2.83 -8.70 23.85
N VAL A 330 2.69 -7.94 22.76
CA VAL A 330 3.46 -6.71 22.51
C VAL A 330 3.20 -5.68 23.61
N VAL A 331 1.94 -5.46 23.99
CA VAL A 331 1.59 -4.50 25.05
C VAL A 331 2.19 -4.91 26.39
N LEU A 332 2.02 -6.17 26.79
CA LEU A 332 2.54 -6.70 28.06
C LEU A 332 4.07 -6.55 28.14
N ASN A 333 4.78 -6.87 27.06
CA ASN A 333 6.24 -6.73 26.99
C ASN A 333 6.72 -5.28 26.83
N SER A 334 5.83 -4.33 26.58
CA SER A 334 6.18 -2.90 26.49
C SER A 334 6.02 -2.16 27.82
N ILE A 335 5.44 -2.80 28.83
CA ILE A 335 5.32 -2.27 30.19
C ILE A 335 6.69 -2.34 30.89
N PRO A 336 7.18 -1.24 31.49
CA PRO A 336 8.46 -1.24 32.22
C PRO A 336 8.51 -2.30 33.32
N LYS A 337 9.65 -3.00 33.44
CA LYS A 337 9.89 -3.97 34.51
C LYS A 337 9.79 -3.28 35.88
N GLY A 338 9.14 -3.94 36.84
CA GLY A 338 8.90 -3.39 38.18
C GLY A 338 7.63 -2.55 38.33
N THR A 339 6.81 -2.46 37.27
CA THR A 339 5.48 -1.81 37.35
C THR A 339 4.55 -2.60 38.26
N THR A 340 3.99 -1.95 39.28
CA THR A 340 3.03 -2.55 40.23
C THR A 340 1.59 -2.14 39.98
N GLN A 341 1.37 -1.00 39.32
CA GLN A 341 0.04 -0.46 39.03
C GLN A 341 -0.02 0.13 37.62
N VAL A 342 -1.11 -0.10 36.92
CA VAL A 342 -1.42 0.50 35.61
C VAL A 342 -2.83 1.05 35.60
N LEU A 343 -3.09 2.07 34.79
CA LEU A 343 -4.44 2.54 34.48
C LEU A 343 -4.89 1.99 33.13
N LEU A 344 -6.04 1.33 33.06
CA LEU A 344 -6.62 0.88 31.80
C LEU A 344 -7.77 1.80 31.40
N ARG A 345 -7.69 2.37 30.19
CA ARG A 345 -8.69 3.31 29.66
C ARG A 345 -9.02 3.04 28.19
N GLY A 346 -10.27 3.30 27.80
CA GLY A 346 -10.78 3.14 26.44
C GLY A 346 -11.79 2.00 26.32
N LYS A 347 -12.13 1.62 25.09
CA LYS A 347 -13.11 0.57 24.80
C LYS A 347 -12.64 -0.79 25.33
N LEU A 348 -13.45 -1.40 26.20
CA LEU A 348 -13.20 -2.72 26.78
C LEU A 348 -13.56 -3.88 25.82
N GLY A 349 -12.78 -4.00 24.74
CA GLY A 349 -12.86 -5.14 23.80
C GLY A 349 -12.08 -6.37 24.28
N LYS A 350 -11.97 -7.37 23.39
CA LYS A 350 -11.20 -8.61 23.59
C LYS A 350 -9.77 -8.36 24.08
N VAL A 351 -9.01 -7.52 23.37
CA VAL A 351 -7.61 -7.18 23.70
C VAL A 351 -7.49 -6.55 25.08
N ALA A 352 -8.37 -5.59 25.42
CA ALA A 352 -8.38 -4.94 26.72
C ALA A 352 -8.64 -5.93 27.87
N CYS A 353 -9.60 -6.85 27.67
CA CYS A 353 -9.92 -7.88 28.66
C CYS A 353 -8.74 -8.84 28.87
N ALA A 354 -8.10 -9.28 27.79
CA ALA A 354 -6.95 -10.18 27.87
C ALA A 354 -5.72 -9.51 28.52
N ILE A 355 -5.47 -8.22 28.24
CA ILE A 355 -4.41 -7.47 28.93
C ILE A 355 -4.71 -7.37 30.43
N ALA A 356 -5.94 -7.00 30.79
CA ALA A 356 -6.32 -6.87 32.19
C ALA A 356 -6.16 -8.20 32.95
N ASP A 357 -6.58 -9.30 32.34
CA ASP A 357 -6.47 -10.64 32.92
C ASP A 357 -5.01 -11.02 33.14
N ALA A 358 -4.17 -10.94 32.10
CA ALA A 358 -2.76 -11.29 32.17
C ALA A 358 -1.98 -10.46 33.21
N LEU A 359 -2.29 -9.17 33.33
CA LEU A 359 -1.66 -8.30 34.33
C LEU A 359 -2.12 -8.63 35.75
N CYS A 360 -3.41 -8.85 35.94
CA CYS A 360 -3.95 -9.24 37.23
C CYS A 360 -3.40 -10.60 37.69
N GLU A 361 -3.26 -11.59 36.80
CA GLU A 361 -2.64 -12.87 37.13
C GLU A 361 -1.16 -12.74 37.51
N SER A 362 -0.47 -11.77 36.89
CA SER A 362 0.93 -11.43 37.18
C SER A 362 1.11 -10.59 38.47
N GLY A 363 0.03 -10.32 39.21
CA GLY A 363 0.09 -9.57 40.47
C GLY A 363 0.12 -8.04 40.29
N ILE A 364 -0.05 -7.53 39.08
CA ILE A 364 -0.08 -6.09 38.79
C ILE A 364 -1.50 -5.57 39.01
N GLN A 365 -1.63 -4.46 39.73
CA GLN A 365 -2.95 -3.85 39.96
C GLN A 365 -3.41 -3.09 38.72
N VAL A 366 -4.57 -3.48 38.19
CA VAL A 366 -5.21 -2.82 37.05
C VAL A 366 -6.28 -1.87 37.57
N ALA A 367 -6.04 -0.58 37.40
CA ALA A 367 -6.92 0.47 37.85
C ALA A 367 -7.90 0.87 36.73
N ILE A 368 -9.18 1.01 37.09
CA ILE A 368 -10.26 1.48 36.22
C ILE A 368 -10.91 2.72 36.85
N LEU A 369 -11.21 3.74 36.04
CA LEU A 369 -11.78 5.01 36.53
C LEU A 369 -13.30 4.94 36.71
N TYR A 370 -14.00 4.37 35.73
CA TYR A 370 -15.46 4.36 35.69
C TYR A 370 -16.01 3.08 36.28
N LYS A 371 -16.98 3.21 37.20
CA LYS A 371 -17.59 2.07 37.89
C LYS A 371 -18.26 1.10 36.91
N ASP A 372 -18.93 1.60 35.88
CA ASP A 372 -19.60 0.75 34.89
C ASP A 372 -18.60 -0.07 34.06
N GLU A 373 -17.44 0.51 33.74
CA GLU A 373 -16.35 -0.19 33.05
C GLU A 373 -15.70 -1.23 33.97
N TYR A 374 -15.53 -0.89 35.24
CA TYR A 374 -15.03 -1.80 36.26
C TYR A 374 -15.92 -3.04 36.38
N GLU A 375 -17.23 -2.87 36.52
CA GLU A 375 -18.15 -4.01 36.64
C GLU A 375 -18.20 -4.85 35.36
N LYS A 376 -18.20 -4.21 34.18
CA LYS A 376 -18.14 -4.92 32.89
C LYS A 376 -16.88 -5.77 32.76
N LEU A 377 -15.73 -5.22 33.14
CA LEU A 377 -14.46 -5.94 33.08
C LEU A 377 -14.40 -7.06 34.12
N ARG A 378 -14.85 -6.78 35.36
CA ARG A 378 -14.90 -7.75 36.46
C ARG A 378 -15.76 -8.97 36.13
N LEU A 379 -16.82 -8.81 35.34
CA LEU A 379 -17.65 -9.93 34.86
C LEU A 379 -16.93 -10.82 33.84
N ARG A 380 -15.96 -10.27 33.10
CA ARG A 380 -15.21 -10.97 32.04
C ARG A 380 -13.89 -11.60 32.53
N LEU A 381 -13.37 -11.17 33.68
CA LEU A 381 -12.12 -11.68 34.26
C LEU A 381 -12.31 -13.00 35.01
N THR A 382 -11.23 -13.80 35.08
CA THR A 382 -11.19 -15.03 35.88
C THR A 382 -11.30 -14.72 37.38
N THR A 383 -11.71 -15.71 38.19
CA THR A 383 -11.85 -15.53 39.65
C THR A 383 -10.55 -15.13 40.35
N LYS A 384 -9.41 -15.63 39.86
CA LYS A 384 -8.07 -15.32 40.39
C LYS A 384 -7.64 -13.88 40.08
N SER A 385 -8.01 -13.36 38.91
CA SER A 385 -7.66 -12.00 38.47
C SER A 385 -8.44 -10.88 39.16
N LYS A 386 -9.57 -11.19 39.80
CA LYS A 386 -10.46 -10.15 40.39
C LYS A 386 -9.84 -9.41 41.57
N SER A 387 -8.89 -9.99 42.29
CA SER A 387 -8.28 -9.36 43.47
C SER A 387 -7.40 -8.16 43.13
N ASN A 388 -6.85 -8.13 41.92
CA ASN A 388 -5.93 -7.07 41.47
C ASN A 388 -6.62 -6.00 40.61
N LEU A 389 -7.93 -6.12 40.39
CA LEU A 389 -8.72 -5.09 39.71
C LEU A 389 -9.22 -4.07 40.74
N VAL A 390 -8.83 -2.80 40.57
CA VAL A 390 -9.16 -1.72 41.51
C VAL A 390 -9.88 -0.56 40.82
N ILE A 391 -10.78 0.10 41.56
CA ILE A 391 -11.37 1.37 41.11
C ILE A 391 -10.42 2.49 41.53
N SER A 392 -9.95 3.29 40.57
CA SER A 392 -9.16 4.48 40.89
C SER A 392 -10.06 5.66 41.22
N THR A 393 -9.76 6.35 42.31
CA THR A 393 -10.44 7.59 42.71
C THR A 393 -9.83 8.83 42.06
N SER A 394 -8.65 8.72 41.43
CA SER A 394 -7.95 9.84 40.78
C SER A 394 -7.19 9.41 39.53
N PHE A 395 -7.06 10.34 38.58
CA PHE A 395 -6.22 10.22 37.39
C PHE A 395 -4.71 10.31 37.69
N THR A 396 -4.32 10.77 38.87
CA THR A 396 -2.92 11.11 39.19
C THR A 396 -2.10 9.97 39.76
N ASN A 397 -2.74 8.85 40.14
CA ASN A 397 -2.10 7.83 40.97
C ASN A 397 -1.20 6.88 40.16
N GLN A 398 -1.44 6.75 38.85
CA GLN A 398 -0.72 5.83 37.97
C GLN A 398 0.05 6.59 36.90
N LYS A 399 1.34 6.26 36.73
CA LYS A 399 2.22 6.82 35.68
C LYS A 399 2.21 6.02 34.38
N ILE A 400 1.63 4.83 34.36
CA ILE A 400 1.55 3.97 33.17
C ILE A 400 0.09 3.78 32.81
N TRP A 401 -0.25 4.20 31.59
CA TRP A 401 -1.61 4.21 31.08
C TRP A 401 -1.69 3.31 29.85
N LEU A 402 -2.50 2.26 29.95
CA LEU A 402 -2.88 1.38 28.86
C LEU A 402 -4.11 1.98 28.18
N VAL A 403 -3.96 2.44 26.96
CA VAL A 403 -5.01 3.25 26.28
C VAL A 403 -5.54 2.58 25.02
N GLY A 404 -6.85 2.48 24.92
CA GLY A 404 -7.56 1.99 23.75
C GLY A 404 -8.28 3.11 23.00
N ASP A 405 -9.22 2.72 22.14
CA ASP A 405 -10.09 3.66 21.45
C ASP A 405 -11.08 4.33 22.42
N ARG A 406 -11.60 5.52 22.06
CA ARG A 406 -12.68 6.24 22.78
C ARG A 406 -12.36 6.75 24.20
N TRP A 407 -11.13 7.17 24.45
CA TRP A 407 -10.78 8.03 25.59
C TRP A 407 -10.73 9.51 25.15
N THR A 408 -10.97 10.45 26.06
CA THR A 408 -11.18 11.87 25.70
C THR A 408 -9.92 12.72 25.84
N GLU A 409 -9.89 13.84 25.11
CA GLU A 409 -8.81 14.84 25.22
C GLU A 409 -8.72 15.38 26.66
N GLU A 410 -9.85 15.55 27.33
CA GLU A 410 -9.93 15.96 28.74
C GLU A 410 -9.33 14.93 29.70
N GLU A 411 -9.59 13.64 29.48
CA GLU A 411 -8.99 12.54 30.28
C GLU A 411 -7.46 12.54 30.13
N GLN A 412 -6.96 12.74 28.91
CA GLN A 412 -5.52 12.81 28.65
C GLN A 412 -4.86 14.01 29.34
N GLN A 413 -5.54 15.16 29.44
CA GLN A 413 -5.00 16.33 30.14
C GLN A 413 -4.85 16.10 31.64
N LYS A 414 -5.69 15.25 32.24
CA LYS A 414 -5.65 14.90 33.67
C LYS A 414 -4.51 13.95 34.04
N ALA A 415 -3.80 13.38 33.08
CA ALA A 415 -2.68 12.49 33.34
C ALA A 415 -1.51 13.20 34.05
N PRO A 416 -0.80 12.56 34.99
CA PRO A 416 0.34 13.17 35.66
C PRO A 416 1.50 13.45 34.69
N LYS A 417 2.35 14.42 35.01
CA LYS A 417 3.56 14.72 34.21
C LYS A 417 4.48 13.49 34.14
N GLY A 418 5.01 13.20 32.96
CA GLY A 418 5.86 12.03 32.72
C GLY A 418 5.10 10.72 32.59
N THR A 419 3.77 10.76 32.38
CA THR A 419 2.98 9.54 32.10
C THR A 419 3.46 8.86 30.83
N LEU A 420 3.55 7.53 30.88
CA LEU A 420 3.79 6.67 29.73
C LEU A 420 2.46 6.11 29.22
N PHE A 421 2.07 6.52 28.01
CA PHE A 421 0.91 5.98 27.30
C PHE A 421 1.34 4.82 26.41
N ILE A 422 0.77 3.65 26.67
CA ILE A 422 0.98 2.42 25.90
C ILE A 422 -0.35 2.08 25.23
N PRO A 423 -0.51 2.34 23.94
CA PRO A 423 -1.75 2.03 23.25
C PRO A 423 -1.89 0.52 23.05
N PHE A 424 -3.13 0.01 23.17
CA PHE A 424 -3.51 -1.34 22.75
C PHE A 424 -4.52 -1.34 21.59
N SER A 425 -4.92 -0.15 21.12
CA SER A 425 -5.77 0.04 19.95
C SER A 425 -5.00 -0.13 18.64
N GLN A 426 -5.75 -0.41 17.58
CA GLN A 426 -5.20 -0.42 16.22
C GLN A 426 -4.83 0.97 15.73
N PHE A 427 -5.54 2.02 16.16
CA PHE A 427 -5.24 3.40 15.76
C PHE A 427 -4.37 4.11 16.82
N PRO A 428 -3.45 4.99 16.41
CA PRO A 428 -2.58 5.69 17.33
C PRO A 428 -3.37 6.77 18.09
N PRO A 429 -3.10 6.97 19.40
CA PRO A 429 -3.73 8.04 20.15
C PRO A 429 -3.26 9.40 19.67
N LYS A 430 -4.12 10.42 19.80
CA LYS A 430 -3.70 11.81 19.61
C LYS A 430 -2.67 12.18 20.67
N LYS A 431 -1.54 12.78 20.27
CA LYS A 431 -0.48 13.21 21.18
C LYS A 431 -0.71 14.67 21.58
N LEU A 432 -1.45 14.91 22.67
CA LEU A 432 -1.78 16.28 23.11
C LEU A 432 -0.76 16.86 24.08
N ARG A 433 -0.18 16.03 24.95
CA ARG A 433 0.77 16.48 25.98
C ARG A 433 2.21 16.21 25.59
N LYS A 434 3.04 17.25 25.58
CA LYS A 434 4.48 17.15 25.23
C LYS A 434 5.35 16.63 26.38
N ASP A 435 4.84 16.68 27.61
CA ASP A 435 5.54 16.27 28.82
C ASP A 435 5.21 14.84 29.26
N CYS A 436 4.56 14.07 28.38
CA CYS A 436 4.27 12.65 28.52
C CYS A 436 4.90 11.87 27.35
N SER A 437 5.14 10.58 27.55
CA SER A 437 5.69 9.69 26.52
C SER A 437 4.58 8.84 25.89
N TYR A 438 4.65 8.64 24.58
CA TYR A 438 3.69 7.83 23.83
C TYR A 438 4.41 6.74 23.07
N GLN A 439 4.08 5.49 23.36
CA GLN A 439 4.51 4.37 22.54
C GLN A 439 3.66 4.28 21.26
N ALA A 440 4.17 3.56 20.27
CA ALA A 440 3.42 3.23 19.07
C ALA A 440 2.32 2.20 19.37
N THR A 441 1.32 2.12 18.50
CA THR A 441 0.36 1.01 18.47
C THR A 441 1.09 -0.33 18.40
N PRO A 442 0.53 -1.43 18.95
CA PRO A 442 1.13 -2.76 18.93
C PRO A 442 1.75 -3.12 17.58
N ALA A 443 3.08 -3.12 17.52
CA ALA A 443 3.85 -3.28 16.30
C ALA A 443 5.27 -3.75 16.62
N MET A 444 5.91 -4.37 15.63
CA MET A 444 7.28 -4.88 15.75
C MET A 444 8.08 -4.55 14.49
N ILE A 445 9.40 -4.45 14.66
CA ILE A 445 10.36 -4.28 13.57
C ILE A 445 10.47 -5.60 12.82
N ALA A 446 10.26 -5.55 11.50
CA ALA A 446 10.41 -6.70 10.61
C ALA A 446 11.90 -6.96 10.31
N PRO A 447 12.36 -8.23 10.29
CA PRO A 447 13.75 -8.57 10.04
C PRO A 447 14.12 -8.30 8.57
N THR A 448 15.03 -7.34 8.36
CA THR A 448 15.41 -6.85 7.02
C THR A 448 16.01 -7.93 6.12
N SER A 449 16.80 -8.86 6.68
CA SER A 449 17.45 -9.93 5.91
C SER A 449 16.50 -11.01 5.42
N LEU A 450 15.29 -11.09 5.99
CA LEU A 450 14.33 -12.16 5.72
C LEU A 450 13.12 -11.69 4.90
N ILE A 451 13.04 -10.38 4.63
CA ILE A 451 11.93 -9.75 3.94
C ILE A 451 12.40 -9.06 2.67
N SER A 452 11.70 -9.28 1.56
CA SER A 452 11.90 -8.57 0.31
C SER A 452 10.66 -7.78 -0.07
N ASN A 453 10.85 -6.74 -0.91
CA ASN A 453 9.78 -5.90 -1.45
C ASN A 453 8.96 -5.07 -0.44
N MET A 454 9.47 -4.86 0.78
CA MET A 454 8.86 -3.97 1.78
C MET A 454 9.34 -2.53 1.62
N HIS A 455 8.74 -1.80 0.68
CA HIS A 455 9.10 -0.41 0.36
C HIS A 455 8.16 0.63 0.97
N SER A 456 6.94 0.22 1.33
CA SER A 456 5.90 1.05 1.92
C SER A 456 5.88 0.98 3.46
N CYS A 457 5.37 2.04 4.07
CA CYS A 457 4.96 2.08 5.46
C CYS A 457 3.56 1.47 5.63
N GLU A 458 3.34 0.79 6.75
CA GLU A 458 2.00 0.32 7.13
C GLU A 458 1.29 1.44 7.89
N ASN A 459 0.50 2.25 7.18
CA ASN A 459 -0.17 3.42 7.73
C ASN A 459 0.83 4.39 8.40
N TRP A 460 0.67 4.66 9.70
CA TRP A 460 1.52 5.54 10.52
C TRP A 460 2.78 4.83 11.06
N LEU A 461 2.97 3.54 10.80
CA LEU A 461 4.15 2.82 11.24
C LEU A 461 5.35 3.17 10.34
N PRO A 462 6.57 3.34 10.91
CA PRO A 462 7.79 3.49 10.13
C PRO A 462 8.01 2.36 9.13
N ARG A 463 8.80 2.62 8.09
CA ARG A 463 9.18 1.59 7.12
C ARG A 463 9.88 0.45 7.84
N ARG A 464 9.60 -0.79 7.44
CA ARG A 464 10.09 -2.01 8.09
C ARG A 464 9.55 -2.24 9.50
N VAL A 465 8.45 -1.59 9.87
CA VAL A 465 7.65 -1.90 11.05
C VAL A 465 6.30 -2.40 10.57
N MET A 466 5.82 -3.51 11.15
CA MET A 466 4.50 -4.08 10.86
C MET A 466 3.66 -4.11 12.12
N SER A 467 2.34 -4.00 11.96
CA SER A 467 1.44 -4.13 13.10
C SER A 467 1.43 -5.56 13.65
N ALA A 468 1.16 -5.70 14.94
CA ALA A 468 1.05 -7.01 15.59
C ALA A 468 0.00 -7.89 14.92
N TRP A 469 -1.12 -7.31 14.46
CA TRP A 469 -2.19 -8.05 13.79
C TRP A 469 -1.76 -8.66 12.46
N ARG A 470 -0.98 -7.91 11.66
CA ARG A 470 -0.38 -8.43 10.42
C ARG A 470 0.65 -9.53 10.70
N ILE A 471 1.53 -9.31 11.68
CA ILE A 471 2.57 -10.28 12.05
C ILE A 471 1.94 -11.59 12.55
N ALA A 472 0.86 -11.52 13.32
CA ALA A 472 0.16 -12.71 13.80
C ALA A 472 -0.26 -13.63 12.65
N GLY A 473 -0.83 -13.10 11.57
CA GLY A 473 -1.17 -13.89 10.39
C GLY A 473 0.05 -14.58 9.75
N ILE A 474 1.19 -13.89 9.72
CA ILE A 474 2.45 -14.46 9.22
C ILE A 474 2.94 -15.60 10.13
N LEU A 475 2.89 -15.42 11.46
CA LEU A 475 3.33 -16.44 12.43
C LEU A 475 2.45 -17.70 12.39
N HIS A 476 1.13 -17.54 12.31
CA HIS A 476 0.22 -18.68 12.15
C HIS A 476 0.57 -19.52 10.92
N ALA A 477 0.95 -18.88 9.81
CA ALA A 477 1.37 -19.58 8.59
C ALA A 477 2.76 -20.21 8.69
N LEU A 478 3.72 -19.56 9.35
CA LEU A 478 5.08 -20.06 9.55
C LEU A 478 5.11 -21.29 10.47
N GLU A 479 4.33 -21.23 11.55
CA GLU A 479 4.28 -22.26 12.58
C GLU A 479 3.25 -23.36 12.26
N GLY A 480 2.43 -23.17 11.22
CA GLY A 480 1.40 -24.11 10.82
C GLY A 480 0.32 -24.32 11.88
N TRP A 481 -0.01 -23.28 12.66
CA TRP A 481 -1.02 -23.39 13.71
C TRP A 481 -2.41 -23.59 13.12
N ASN A 482 -2.99 -24.75 13.42
CA ASN A 482 -4.25 -25.18 12.82
C ASN A 482 -5.47 -24.69 13.61
N MET A 483 -5.59 -23.38 13.83
CA MET A 483 -6.74 -22.81 14.53
C MET A 483 -7.08 -21.41 14.05
N HIS A 484 -8.35 -21.02 14.22
CA HIS A 484 -8.80 -19.66 14.01
C HIS A 484 -8.54 -18.85 15.29
N GLU A 485 -8.07 -17.62 15.11
CA GLU A 485 -7.98 -16.63 16.19
C GLU A 485 -9.03 -15.56 15.91
N CYS A 486 -10.28 -15.83 16.28
CA CYS A 486 -11.43 -14.97 16.01
C CYS A 486 -12.42 -14.99 17.18
N GLY A 487 -13.43 -14.10 17.17
CA GLY A 487 -14.39 -14.05 18.27
C GLY A 487 -13.70 -13.71 19.59
N ASN A 488 -13.99 -14.47 20.65
CA ASN A 488 -13.33 -14.34 21.95
C ASN A 488 -12.11 -15.26 22.12
N THR A 489 -11.81 -16.12 21.13
CA THR A 489 -10.72 -17.09 21.22
C THR A 489 -9.37 -16.39 21.17
N MET A 490 -8.55 -16.59 22.21
CA MET A 490 -7.16 -16.13 22.28
C MET A 490 -6.22 -17.30 22.00
N PHE A 491 -5.13 -17.04 21.30
CA PHE A 491 -3.98 -17.94 21.22
C PHE A 491 -3.10 -17.76 22.46
N ASP A 492 -2.21 -18.72 22.71
CA ASP A 492 -1.23 -18.64 23.80
C ASP A 492 -0.29 -17.44 23.59
N ILE A 493 -0.38 -16.47 24.52
CA ILE A 493 0.30 -15.17 24.46
C ILE A 493 1.82 -15.34 24.51
N ASP A 494 2.32 -16.24 25.35
CA ASP A 494 3.75 -16.50 25.49
C ASP A 494 4.28 -17.23 24.27
N LYS A 495 3.54 -18.22 23.77
CA LYS A 495 3.91 -18.97 22.57
C LYS A 495 4.00 -18.06 21.34
N VAL A 496 3.01 -17.19 21.12
CA VAL A 496 3.06 -16.26 19.97
C VAL A 496 4.16 -15.21 20.11
N TRP A 497 4.44 -14.76 21.34
CA TRP A 497 5.57 -13.87 21.60
C TRP A 497 6.90 -14.52 21.26
N GLN A 498 7.16 -15.73 21.77
CA GLN A 498 8.42 -16.44 21.49
C GLN A 498 8.57 -16.76 20.00
N ALA A 499 7.50 -17.17 19.32
CA ALA A 499 7.50 -17.39 17.87
C ALA A 499 7.87 -16.10 17.12
N SER A 500 7.33 -14.95 17.52
CA SER A 500 7.66 -13.66 16.90
C SER A 500 9.16 -13.35 16.97
N LEU A 501 9.77 -13.55 18.14
CA LEU A 501 11.20 -13.32 18.35
C LEU A 501 12.05 -14.35 17.59
N HIS A 502 11.65 -15.62 17.60
CA HIS A 502 12.32 -16.71 16.88
C HIS A 502 12.39 -16.45 15.38
N HIS A 503 11.31 -15.91 14.79
CA HIS A 503 11.26 -15.55 13.39
C HIS A 503 11.92 -14.20 13.06
N GLY A 504 12.53 -13.53 14.04
CA GLY A 504 13.37 -12.35 13.86
C GLY A 504 12.64 -11.01 14.01
N PHE A 505 11.35 -11.02 14.35
CA PHE A 505 10.65 -9.77 14.69
C PHE A 505 11.19 -9.22 16.00
N ARG A 506 11.31 -7.90 16.11
CA ARG A 506 11.86 -7.24 17.31
C ARG A 506 10.88 -6.22 17.89
N PRO A 507 10.75 -6.12 19.22
CA PRO A 507 9.91 -5.11 19.85
C PRO A 507 10.34 -3.69 19.45
N LEU A 508 9.38 -2.79 19.26
CA LEU A 508 9.67 -1.39 18.97
C LEU A 508 10.10 -0.67 20.25
N THR A 509 11.40 -0.52 20.48
CA THR A 509 11.90 0.31 21.60
C THR A 509 11.74 1.79 21.27
N THR A 510 11.37 2.60 22.28
CA THR A 510 11.05 4.03 22.18
C THR A 510 12.08 4.91 21.45
N LEU A 511 13.33 4.43 21.34
CA LEU A 511 14.45 5.12 20.67
C LEU A 511 14.47 4.97 19.13
N ALA A 512 13.69 4.05 18.55
CA ALA A 512 13.71 3.77 17.11
C ALA A 512 12.60 4.50 16.31
N ALA A 513 11.80 5.34 16.98
CA ALA A 513 10.61 5.99 16.41
C ALA A 513 10.81 7.48 16.09
N ALA A 514 12.06 7.95 16.02
CA ALA A 514 12.41 9.33 15.64
C ALA A 514 12.72 9.44 14.14
#